data_AF-A0A2G8SCP1-F1
#
_entry.id   AF-A0A2G8SCP1-F1
#
_cell.length_a   1.000
_cell.length_b   1.000
_cell.length_c   1.000
_cell.angle_alpha   90.00
_cell.angle_beta   90.00
_cell.angle_gamma   90.00
#
_symmetry.space_group_name_H-M   'P 1'
#
loop_
_entity.id
_entity.type
_entity.pdbx_description
1 polymer ?
#
loop_
_entity_poly.entity_id
_entity_poly.type
_entity_poly.pdbx_seq_one_letter_code
_entity_poly.pdbx_strand_id
1 'polypeptide(L)'
;MSTNDNNVALNNYLQNTGRLASLSWEDKSDGPRHGPVWTSYCKINDVVMGTGTGSQKNAARDAAAGQALLALKAQDAAEEAETAAE
;
A
#
# COMPACT_ATOMS: atom_id res chain seq x y z
N MET A 1 -8.62 17.25 -9.14
CA MET A 1 -7.78 16.09 -9.48
C MET A 1 -7.94 15.09 -8.35
N SER A 2 -8.40 13.89 -8.66
CA SER A 2 -9.00 12.96 -7.70
C SER A 2 -7.93 12.26 -6.86
N THR A 3 -7.92 12.50 -5.56
CA THR A 3 -6.93 12.03 -4.57
C THR A 3 -6.93 10.50 -4.31
N ASN A 4 -7.45 9.68 -5.23
CA ASN A 4 -7.58 8.23 -5.06
C ASN A 4 -6.90 7.41 -6.17
N ASP A 5 -6.18 8.06 -7.09
CA ASP A 5 -5.56 7.38 -8.23
C ASP A 5 -4.55 6.31 -7.79
N ASN A 6 -3.86 6.51 -6.65
CA ASN A 6 -2.88 5.54 -6.16
C ASN A 6 -3.53 4.24 -5.67
N ASN A 7 -4.71 4.35 -5.03
CA ASN A 7 -5.44 3.17 -4.58
C ASN A 7 -5.95 2.33 -5.76
N VAL A 8 -6.46 2.99 -6.80
CA VAL A 8 -6.91 2.32 -8.03
C VAL A 8 -5.74 1.65 -8.76
N ALA A 9 -4.61 2.36 -8.91
CA ALA A 9 -3.42 1.82 -9.54
C ALA A 9 -2.88 0.59 -8.79
N LEU A 10 -2.84 0.63 -7.46
CA LEU A 10 -2.43 -0.50 -6.63
C LEU A 10 -3.40 -1.67 -6.80
N ASN A 11 -4.70 -1.41 -6.75
CA ASN A 11 -5.71 -2.44 -6.90
C ASN A 11 -5.62 -3.13 -8.27
N ASN A 12 -5.43 -2.38 -9.36
CA ASN A 12 -5.26 -2.94 -10.70
C ASN A 12 -3.98 -3.81 -10.79
N TYR A 13 -2.88 -3.36 -10.21
CA TYR A 13 -1.63 -4.13 -10.18
C TYR A 13 -1.79 -5.44 -9.39
N LEU A 14 -2.49 -5.41 -8.25
CA LEU A 14 -2.75 -6.58 -7.42
C LEU A 14 -3.74 -7.57 -8.05
N GLN A 15 -4.71 -7.08 -8.83
CA GLN A 15 -5.58 -7.95 -9.63
C GLN A 15 -4.76 -8.70 -10.68
N ASN A 16 -3.90 -7.99 -11.40
CA ASN A 16 -3.09 -8.56 -12.47
C ASN A 16 -2.08 -9.60 -11.95
N THR A 17 -1.49 -9.37 -10.78
CA THR A 17 -0.54 -10.29 -10.14
C THR A 17 -1.21 -11.39 -9.32
N GLY A 18 -2.54 -11.37 -9.19
CA GLY A 18 -3.29 -12.33 -8.36
C GLY A 18 -3.06 -12.18 -6.85
N ARG A 19 -2.34 -11.14 -6.40
CA ARG A 19 -1.98 -10.89 -4.99
C ARG A 19 -3.04 -10.12 -4.21
N LEU A 20 -4.17 -9.81 -4.82
CA LEU A 20 -5.24 -9.03 -4.18
C LEU A 20 -5.88 -9.73 -2.98
N ALA A 21 -5.98 -11.06 -3.00
CA ALA A 21 -6.46 -11.81 -1.85
C ALA A 21 -5.53 -11.71 -0.63
N SER A 22 -4.24 -11.48 -0.87
CA SER A 22 -3.22 -11.30 0.17
C SER A 22 -3.10 -9.85 0.66
N LEU A 23 -3.86 -8.91 0.07
CA LEU A 23 -3.85 -7.50 0.46
C LEU A 23 -4.62 -7.31 1.77
N SER A 24 -3.93 -6.78 2.77
CA SER A 24 -4.48 -6.42 4.06
C SER A 24 -4.21 -4.95 4.37
N TRP A 25 -5.24 -4.22 4.77
CA TRP A 25 -5.15 -2.83 5.16
C TRP A 25 -5.33 -2.71 6.67
N GLU A 26 -4.35 -2.12 7.33
CA GLU A 26 -4.43 -1.80 8.75
C GLU A 26 -4.44 -0.28 8.92
N ASP A 27 -5.59 0.27 9.33
CA ASP A 27 -5.74 1.70 9.59
C ASP A 27 -5.77 1.95 11.10
N LYS A 28 -4.91 2.85 11.58
CA LYS A 28 -4.87 3.31 12.97
C LYS A 28 -5.07 4.81 13.02
N SER A 29 -6.04 5.27 13.79
CA SER A 29 -6.17 6.68 14.15
C SER A 29 -5.58 6.91 15.53
N ASP A 30 -4.58 7.76 15.62
CA ASP A 30 -3.98 8.19 16.88
C ASP A 30 -4.09 9.72 17.02
N GLY A 31 -4.16 10.22 18.25
CA GLY A 31 -4.11 11.65 18.52
C GLY A 31 -5.39 12.28 19.10
N PRO A 32 -5.34 13.61 19.32
CA PRO A 32 -6.37 14.34 20.04
C PRO A 32 -7.68 14.41 19.24
N ARG A 33 -8.80 14.49 19.97
CA ARG A 33 -10.19 14.50 19.44
C ARG A 33 -10.45 15.56 18.35
N HIS A 34 -9.64 16.62 18.32
CA HIS A 34 -9.73 17.76 17.40
C HIS A 34 -8.73 17.73 16.24
N GLY A 35 -7.89 16.68 16.14
CA GLY A 35 -6.92 16.51 15.07
C GLY A 35 -6.37 15.09 15.01
N PRO A 36 -7.20 14.07 14.71
CA PRO A 36 -6.74 12.69 14.63
C PRO A 36 -5.77 12.52 13.46
N VAL A 37 -4.64 11.90 13.73
CA VAL A 37 -3.68 11.45 12.72
C VAL A 37 -4.05 10.02 12.34
N TRP A 38 -4.40 9.84 11.07
CA TRP A 38 -4.64 8.53 10.50
C TRP A 38 -3.34 8.00 9.92
N THR A 39 -3.00 6.78 10.30
CA THR A 39 -1.89 6.01 9.75
C THR A 39 -2.47 4.76 9.10
N SER A 40 -2.18 4.55 7.82
CA SER A 40 -2.58 3.37 7.07
C SER A 40 -1.35 2.56 6.71
N TYR A 41 -1.40 1.26 7.00
CA TYR A 41 -0.39 0.29 6.66
C TYR A 41 -0.97 -0.65 5.60
N CYS A 42 -0.32 -0.72 4.45
CA CYS A 42 -0.62 -1.64 3.37
C CYS A 42 0.28 -2.87 3.53
N LYS A 43 -0.33 -4.01 3.88
CA LYS A 43 0.33 -5.29 4.09
C LYS A 43 -0.03 -6.23 2.94
N ILE A 44 0.95 -6.93 2.39
CA ILE A 44 0.76 -7.92 1.33
C ILE A 44 1.59 -9.15 1.72
N ASN A 45 0.95 -10.31 1.78
CA ASN A 45 1.59 -11.55 2.27
C ASN A 45 2.24 -11.36 3.66
N ASP A 46 1.53 -10.72 4.58
CA ASP A 46 2.00 -10.37 5.95
C ASP A 46 3.19 -9.38 6.03
N VAL A 47 3.70 -8.89 4.91
CA VAL A 47 4.78 -7.90 4.86
C VAL A 47 4.21 -6.50 4.61
N VAL A 48 4.64 -5.52 5.41
CA VAL A 48 4.27 -4.11 5.21
C VAL A 48 4.99 -3.58 3.97
N MET A 49 4.24 -3.40 2.89
CA MET A 49 4.77 -2.88 1.62
C MET A 49 4.73 -1.36 1.56
N GLY A 50 3.76 -0.74 2.23
CA GLY A 50 3.60 0.70 2.22
C GLY A 50 2.99 1.22 3.51
N THR A 51 3.46 2.40 3.93
CA THR A 51 2.90 3.11 5.09
C THR A 51 2.59 4.53 4.67
N GLY A 52 1.44 5.03 5.07
CA GLY A 52 0.99 6.38 4.78
C GLY A 52 0.34 7.00 5.99
N THR A 53 0.50 8.31 6.13
CA THR A 53 -0.13 9.09 7.20
C THR A 53 -0.92 10.23 6.60
N GLY A 54 -1.95 10.69 7.30
CA GLY A 54 -2.77 11.80 6.86
C GLY A 54 -3.71 12.28 7.95
N SER A 55 -4.27 13.46 7.75
CA SER A 55 -5.34 14.00 8.59
C SER A 55 -6.68 13.26 8.42
N GLN A 56 -6.78 12.40 7.40
CA GLN A 56 -7.97 11.60 7.10
C GLN A 56 -7.58 10.19 6.66
N LYS A 57 -8.46 9.23 6.91
CA LYS A 57 -8.28 7.82 6.52
C LYS A 57 -7.95 7.65 5.03
N ASN A 58 -8.66 8.36 4.15
CA ASN A 58 -8.44 8.26 2.71
C ASN A 58 -7.06 8.81 2.29
N ALA A 59 -6.63 9.92 2.89
CA ALA A 59 -5.33 10.51 2.59
C ALA A 59 -4.18 9.59 3.04
N ALA A 60 -4.30 8.99 4.23
CA ALA A 60 -3.33 8.02 4.72
C ALA A 60 -3.25 6.78 3.82
N ARG A 61 -4.41 6.28 3.37
CA ARG A 61 -4.49 5.12 2.49
C ARG A 61 -3.93 5.39 1.10
N ASP A 62 -4.19 6.57 0.53
CA ASP A 62 -3.65 6.96 -0.77
C ASP A 62 -2.12 7.05 -0.74
N ALA A 63 -1.55 7.68 0.29
CA ALA A 63 -0.11 7.73 0.50
C ALA A 63 0.50 6.33 0.67
N ALA A 64 -0.14 5.47 1.46
CA ALA A 64 0.29 4.08 1.65
C ALA A 64 0.22 3.27 0.35
N ALA A 65 -0.81 3.49 -0.48
CA ALA A 65 -0.97 2.81 -1.76
C ALA A 65 0.14 3.15 -2.75
N GLY A 66 0.53 4.44 -2.83
CA GLY A 66 1.63 4.88 -3.68
C GLY A 66 2.96 4.23 -3.29
N GLN A 67 3.26 4.18 -1.99
CA GLN A 67 4.47 3.51 -1.48
C GLN A 67 4.44 2.00 -1.73
N ALA A 68 3.30 1.34 -1.45
CA ALA A 68 3.16 -0.09 -1.67
C ALA A 68 3.32 -0.47 -3.14
N LEU A 69 2.81 0.34 -4.07
CA LEU A 69 2.94 0.09 -5.50
C LEU A 69 4.40 0.16 -5.97
N LEU A 70 5.17 1.12 -5.46
CA LEU A 70 6.61 1.23 -5.73
C LEU A 70 7.37 0.04 -5.14
N ALA A 71 7.08 -0.33 -3.90
CA ALA A 71 7.70 -1.47 -3.23
C ALA A 71 7.40 -2.80 -3.94
N LEU A 72 6.14 -3.02 -4.35
CA LEU A 72 5.75 -4.19 -5.12
C LEU A 72 6.49 -4.30 -6.45
N LYS A 73 6.56 -3.21 -7.21
CA LYS A 73 7.30 -3.19 -8.48
C LYS A 73 8.79 -3.48 -8.26
N ALA A 74 9.37 -2.97 -7.18
CA ALA A 74 10.75 -3.24 -6.83
C ALA A 74 10.96 -4.70 -6.39
N GLN A 75 10.00 -5.29 -5.67
CA GLN A 75 10.05 -6.71 -5.28
C GLN A 75 9.86 -7.65 -6.46
N ASP A 76 8.93 -7.37 -7.36
CA ASP A 76 8.70 -8.15 -8.56
C ASP A 76 9.98 -8.19 -9.42
N ALA A 77 10.65 -7.03 -9.57
CA ALA A 77 11.95 -6.94 -10.23
C ALA A 77 13.08 -7.67 -9.48
N ALA A 78 12.99 -7.80 -8.15
CA ALA A 78 13.96 -8.55 -7.35
C ALA A 78 13.69 -10.06 -7.40
N GLU A 79 12.43 -10.51 -7.37
CA GLU A 79 12.01 -11.91 -7.50
C GLU A 79 12.41 -12.49 -8.88
N GLU A 80 12.30 -11.70 -9.96
CA GLU A 80 12.77 -12.08 -11.30
C GLU A 80 14.30 -12.24 -11.36
N ALA A 81 15.07 -11.46 -10.59
CA ALA A 81 16.53 -11.56 -10.55
C ALA A 81 17.02 -12.82 -9.82
N GLU A 82 16.27 -13.28 -8.81
CA GLU A 82 16.64 -14.45 -8.01
C GLU A 82 16.21 -15.77 -8.66
N THR A 83 15.14 -15.78 -9.46
CA THR A 83 14.68 -16.95 -10.21
C THR A 83 15.47 -17.23 -11.50
N ALA A 84 16.21 -16.25 -12.03
CA ALA A 84 17.04 -16.42 -13.23
C ALA A 84 18.43 -17.03 -12.96
N ALA A 85 18.77 -17.30 -11.70
CA ALA A 85 20.09 -17.80 -11.29
C ALA A 85 20.15 -19.32 -11.05
N GLU A 86 19.06 -20.06 -11.29
CA GLU A 86 19.00 -21.53 -11.13
C GLU A 86 19.06 -22.29 -12.46
#